data_AF-X0IZG0-F1
#
_entry.id   AF-X0IZG0-F1
#
_cell.length_a   1.000
_cell.length_b   1.000
_cell.length_c   1.000
_cell.angle_alpha   90.00
_cell.angle_beta   90.00
_cell.angle_gamma   90.00
#
_symmetry.space_group_name_H-M   'P 1'
#
loop_
_entity.id
_entity.type
_entity.pdbx_description
1 polymer ?
#
loop_
_entity_poly.entity_id
_entity_poly.type
_entity_poly.pdbx_seq_one_letter_code
_entity_poly.pdbx_strand_id
1 'polypeptide(L)'
;MSQYTTISDGVVVTDNGIPPPANWVNSYEDMGGDMLWGQGGQMEDEVRGRGIDGDVRPHYGMAPYTGEALYLFEVGSGQFFFFNAIDGSMLQIRDQSDLKSIVDILDDDNKGLPALDIEEI
;
A
#
# COMPACT_ATOMS: atom_id res chain seq x y z
N MET A 1 10.33 -8.06 10.59
CA MET A 1 10.90 -7.62 9.30
C MET A 1 10.33 -8.45 8.18
N SER A 2 9.41 -7.85 7.42
CA SER A 2 8.86 -8.44 6.20
C SER A 2 9.96 -8.69 5.15
N GLN A 3 9.79 -9.71 4.31
CA GLN A 3 10.69 -9.99 3.17
C GLN A 3 10.66 -8.90 2.08
N TYR A 4 9.76 -7.93 2.22
CA TYR A 4 9.53 -6.83 1.30
C TYR A 4 10.14 -5.50 1.73
N THR A 5 11.14 -5.53 2.62
CA THR A 5 11.80 -4.32 3.10
C THR A 5 13.30 -4.33 2.85
N THR A 6 13.87 -3.13 2.78
CA THR A 6 15.31 -2.87 2.68
C THR A 6 15.68 -1.70 3.59
N ILE A 7 16.98 -1.44 3.73
CA ILE A 7 17.48 -0.30 4.52
C ILE A 7 17.90 0.80 3.55
N SER A 8 17.31 1.98 3.69
CA SER A 8 17.69 3.20 2.98
C SER A 8 18.00 4.29 3.99
N ASP A 9 19.21 4.85 3.96
CA ASP A 9 19.67 5.88 4.89
C ASP A 9 19.45 5.56 6.38
N GLY A 10 19.56 4.28 6.74
CA GLY A 10 19.38 3.79 8.12
C GLY A 10 17.91 3.59 8.54
N VAL A 11 16.96 3.80 7.63
CA VAL A 11 15.52 3.57 7.85
C VAL A 11 15.09 2.32 7.09
N VAL A 12 14.23 1.51 7.73
CA VAL A 12 13.60 0.35 7.07
C VAL A 12 12.49 0.86 6.16
N VAL A 13 12.58 0.58 4.87
CA VAL A 13 11.62 1.01 3.85
C VAL A 13 11.13 -0.17 3.02
N THR A 14 9.98 -0.04 2.36
CA THR A 14 9.52 -1.07 1.41
C THR A 14 10.47 -1.17 0.21
N ASP A 15 10.79 -2.39 -0.21
CA ASP A 15 11.70 -2.68 -1.32
C ASP A 15 10.91 -2.88 -2.62
N ASN A 16 10.61 -1.79 -3.31
CA ASN A 16 9.92 -1.78 -4.61
C ASN A 16 10.64 -0.97 -5.70
N GLY A 17 11.74 -0.28 -5.36
CA GLY A 17 12.57 0.48 -6.30
C GLY A 17 11.91 1.74 -6.89
N ILE A 18 10.70 2.09 -6.44
CA ILE A 18 9.93 3.25 -6.93
C ILE A 18 9.74 4.22 -5.76
N PRO A 19 10.05 5.52 -5.91
CA PRO A 19 9.82 6.49 -4.84
C PRO A 19 8.31 6.61 -4.54
N PRO A 20 7.93 6.89 -3.28
CA PRO A 20 6.53 7.12 -2.95
C PRO A 20 6.00 8.38 -3.64
N PRO A 21 4.71 8.42 -3.98
CA PRO A 21 4.08 9.63 -4.48
C PRO A 21 4.04 10.75 -3.43
N ALA A 22 3.76 11.98 -3.85
CA ALA A 22 3.65 13.15 -3.00
C ALA A 22 2.60 12.91 -1.89
N ASN A 23 2.99 13.19 -0.65
CA ASN A 23 2.20 12.92 0.55
C ASN A 23 2.05 11.43 0.92
N TRP A 24 2.82 10.54 0.30
CA TRP A 24 2.95 9.15 0.71
C TRP A 24 4.36 8.87 1.27
N VAL A 25 4.48 7.80 2.04
CA VAL A 25 5.72 7.31 2.64
C VAL A 25 5.89 5.83 2.35
N ASN A 26 7.15 5.39 2.29
CA ASN A 26 7.54 3.98 2.20
C ASN A 26 8.29 3.50 3.46
N SER A 27 8.37 4.33 4.49
CA SER A 27 8.96 3.98 5.79
C SER A 27 8.11 2.91 6.46
N TYR A 28 8.71 1.74 6.68
CA TYR A 28 7.98 0.56 7.17
C TYR A 28 7.35 0.81 8.54
N GLU A 29 8.06 1.50 9.43
CA GLU A 29 7.55 1.87 10.75
C GLU A 29 6.40 2.88 10.67
N ASP A 30 6.51 3.90 9.80
CA ASP A 30 5.43 4.90 9.62
C ASP A 30 4.18 4.26 9.00
N MET A 31 4.34 3.18 8.25
CA MET A 31 3.25 2.39 7.69
C MET A 31 2.63 1.41 8.71
N GLY A 32 3.06 1.39 9.98
CA GLY A 32 2.51 0.50 11.02
C GLY A 32 3.34 -0.76 11.31
N GLY A 33 4.47 -0.92 10.62
CA GLY A 33 5.50 -1.91 10.92
C GLY A 33 4.99 -3.36 10.94
N ASP A 34 5.62 -4.18 11.78
CA ASP A 34 5.31 -5.61 11.88
C ASP A 34 3.89 -5.89 12.40
N MET A 35 3.24 -4.96 13.12
CA MET A 35 1.85 -5.16 13.56
C MET A 35 0.86 -5.17 12.38
N LEU A 36 1.11 -4.33 11.38
CA LEU A 36 0.24 -4.24 10.20
C LEU A 36 0.69 -5.20 9.09
N TRP A 37 1.99 -5.23 8.80
CA TRP A 37 2.57 -5.88 7.61
C TRP A 37 3.46 -7.09 7.89
N GLY A 38 3.75 -7.37 9.15
CA GLY A 38 4.55 -8.52 9.54
C GLY A 38 3.80 -9.83 9.28
N GLN A 39 4.52 -10.95 9.41
CA GLN A 39 3.90 -12.27 9.32
C GLN A 39 2.82 -12.43 10.40
N GLY A 40 1.60 -12.78 9.99
CA GLY A 40 0.44 -12.83 10.87
C GLY A 40 -0.01 -11.45 11.40
N GLY A 41 0.41 -10.37 10.74
CA GLY A 41 -0.05 -9.01 10.99
C GLY A 41 -1.48 -8.80 10.47
N GLN A 42 -2.06 -7.66 10.84
CA GLN A 42 -3.47 -7.35 10.54
C GLN A 42 -3.80 -7.46 9.03
N MET A 43 -2.89 -7.07 8.13
CA MET A 43 -3.18 -7.10 6.69
C MET A 43 -3.36 -8.52 6.14
N GLU A 44 -2.68 -9.52 6.69
CA GLU A 44 -2.92 -10.91 6.27
C GLU A 44 -4.35 -11.35 6.62
N ASP A 45 -4.85 -10.95 7.80
CA ASP A 45 -6.18 -11.28 8.26
C ASP A 45 -7.26 -10.52 7.47
N GLU A 46 -7.03 -9.25 7.14
CA GLU A 46 -7.95 -8.45 6.32
C GLU A 46 -8.08 -9.03 4.90
N VAL A 47 -6.96 -9.39 4.27
CA VAL A 47 -6.94 -9.97 2.91
C VAL A 47 -7.59 -11.35 2.90
N ARG A 48 -7.21 -12.24 3.84
CA ARG A 48 -7.77 -13.59 3.95
C ARG A 48 -9.26 -13.57 4.33
N GLY A 49 -9.67 -12.63 5.18
CA GLY A 49 -11.07 -12.46 5.60
C GLY A 49 -12.02 -12.12 4.45
N ARG A 50 -11.48 -11.52 3.37
CA ARG A 50 -12.22 -11.21 2.12
C ARG A 50 -12.11 -12.32 1.07
N GLY A 51 -11.51 -13.45 1.41
CA GLY A 51 -11.33 -14.59 0.48
C GLY A 51 -10.29 -14.33 -0.60
N ILE A 52 -9.37 -13.38 -0.38
CA ILE A 52 -8.23 -13.14 -1.25
C ILE A 52 -7.07 -13.99 -0.75
N ASP A 53 -6.50 -14.80 -1.65
CA ASP A 53 -5.34 -15.63 -1.37
C ASP A 53 -4.11 -15.05 -2.06
N GLY A 54 -3.01 -14.92 -1.31
CA GLY A 54 -1.73 -14.47 -1.85
C GLY A 54 -0.82 -13.90 -0.78
N ASP A 55 0.43 -13.66 -1.17
CA ASP A 55 1.38 -12.97 -0.30
C ASP A 55 1.11 -11.47 -0.33
N VAL A 56 1.18 -10.82 0.83
CA VAL A 56 0.86 -9.39 0.99
C VAL A 56 2.15 -8.58 0.96
N ARG A 57 2.27 -7.73 -0.05
CA ARG A 57 3.43 -6.87 -0.25
C ARG A 57 3.06 -5.40 0.01
N PRO A 58 3.56 -4.78 1.09
CA PRO A 58 3.37 -3.35 1.30
C PRO A 58 4.10 -2.51 0.25
N HIS A 59 3.51 -1.39 -0.15
CA HIS A 59 4.17 -0.39 -0.97
C HIS A 59 4.26 0.96 -0.28
N TYR A 60 3.12 1.60 0.00
CA TYR A 60 3.12 2.94 0.55
C TYR A 60 1.99 3.16 1.55
N GLY A 61 2.18 4.08 2.48
CA GLY A 61 1.11 4.65 3.31
C GLY A 61 1.01 6.15 3.09
N MET A 62 -0.16 6.73 3.26
CA MET A 62 -0.28 8.19 3.35
C MET A 62 0.59 8.71 4.51
N ALA A 63 1.26 9.82 4.29
CA ALA A 63 2.19 10.37 5.26
C ALA A 63 1.44 10.77 6.55
N PRO A 64 2.00 10.52 7.75
CA PRO A 64 1.28 10.73 9.01
C PRO A 64 0.70 12.14 9.20
N TYR A 65 1.34 13.17 8.63
CA TYR A 65 0.87 14.56 8.73
C TYR A 65 -0.40 14.85 7.93
N THR A 66 -0.79 13.97 7.00
CA THR A 66 -2.02 14.11 6.21
C THR A 66 -3.27 13.82 7.05
N GLY A 67 -3.12 13.07 8.14
CA GLY A 67 -4.24 12.59 8.95
C GLY A 67 -5.00 11.41 8.34
N GLU A 68 -4.62 10.96 7.15
CA GLU A 68 -5.19 9.81 6.46
C GLU A 68 -4.49 8.52 6.92
N ALA A 69 -5.21 7.39 6.87
CA ALA A 69 -4.65 6.06 7.14
C ALA A 69 -4.93 5.12 5.96
N LEU A 70 -4.58 5.60 4.75
CA LEU A 70 -4.72 4.87 3.50
C LEU A 70 -3.40 4.20 3.12
N TYR A 71 -3.44 2.92 2.81
CA TYR A 71 -2.25 2.12 2.47
C TYR A 71 -2.40 1.46 1.11
N LEU A 72 -1.37 1.55 0.27
CA LEU A 72 -1.24 0.84 -1.01
C LEU A 72 -0.40 -0.42 -0.82
N PHE A 73 -0.94 -1.55 -1.27
CA PHE A 73 -0.27 -2.85 -1.23
C PHE A 73 -0.65 -3.71 -2.43
N GLU A 74 0.15 -4.75 -2.64
CA GLU A 74 -0.07 -5.78 -3.67
C GLU A 74 -0.37 -7.12 -2.99
N VAL A 75 -1.26 -7.91 -3.57
CA VAL A 75 -1.48 -9.31 -3.18
C VAL A 75 -1.16 -10.23 -4.35
N GLY A 76 -0.33 -11.25 -4.09
CA GLY A 76 0.04 -12.25 -5.09
C GLY A 76 0.94 -11.69 -6.19
N SER A 77 0.46 -11.65 -7.43
CA SER A 77 1.23 -11.17 -8.59
C SER A 77 0.38 -10.26 -9.45
N GLY A 78 0.39 -8.96 -9.14
CA GLY A 78 -0.18 -7.90 -9.96
C GLY A 78 -1.57 -7.40 -9.56
N GLN A 79 -2.11 -7.78 -8.39
CA GLN A 79 -3.35 -7.20 -7.87
C GLN A 79 -3.03 -6.15 -6.80
N PHE A 80 -3.42 -4.90 -7.06
CA PHE A 80 -3.17 -3.79 -6.16
C PHE A 80 -4.44 -3.37 -5.43
N PHE A 81 -4.27 -2.98 -4.18
CA PHE A 81 -5.36 -2.63 -3.29
C PHE A 81 -4.99 -1.39 -2.46
N PHE A 82 -6.01 -0.60 -2.13
CA PHE A 82 -5.96 0.31 -1.01
C PHE A 82 -6.66 -0.28 0.21
N PHE A 83 -6.09 -0.08 1.39
CA PHE A 83 -6.76 -0.33 2.66
C PHE A 83 -6.88 0.97 3.44
N ASN A 84 -8.10 1.33 3.83
CA ASN A 84 -8.35 2.47 4.70
C ASN A 84 -8.52 1.98 6.13
N ALA A 85 -7.52 2.20 6.99
CA ALA A 85 -7.58 1.75 8.38
C ALA A 85 -8.54 2.56 9.27
N ILE A 86 -9.10 3.67 8.78
CA ILE A 86 -10.09 4.46 9.53
C ILE A 86 -11.44 3.75 9.55
N ASP A 87 -11.90 3.26 8.41
CA ASP A 87 -13.22 2.62 8.25
C ASP A 87 -13.16 1.12 7.95
N GLY A 88 -11.96 0.58 7.68
CA GLY A 88 -11.74 -0.83 7.36
C GLY A 88 -12.09 -1.19 5.92
N SER A 89 -12.36 -0.22 5.04
CA SER A 89 -12.64 -0.48 3.63
C SER A 89 -11.40 -0.95 2.88
N MET A 90 -11.60 -1.84 1.90
CA MET A 90 -10.57 -2.31 0.99
C MET A 90 -11.04 -2.05 -0.44
N LEU A 91 -10.20 -1.37 -1.21
CA LEU A 91 -10.50 -0.94 -2.57
C LEU A 91 -9.54 -1.62 -3.54
N GLN A 92 -10.06 -2.42 -4.46
CA GLN A 92 -9.26 -3.03 -5.52
C GLN A 92 -9.04 -2.03 -6.67
N ILE A 93 -7.80 -1.92 -7.13
CA ILE A 93 -7.43 -1.18 -8.34
C ILE A 93 -7.62 -2.12 -9.55
N ARG A 94 -8.43 -1.69 -10.54
CA ARG A 94 -8.89 -2.56 -11.64
C ARG A 94 -8.12 -2.37 -12.95
N ASP A 95 -7.64 -1.17 -13.25
CA ASP A 95 -7.12 -0.81 -14.57
C ASP A 95 -5.60 -0.69 -14.66
N GLN A 96 -4.88 -0.83 -13.54
CA GLN A 96 -3.41 -0.84 -13.51
C GLN A 96 -2.87 -2.19 -13.03
N SER A 97 -1.90 -2.71 -13.78
CA SER A 97 -1.20 -3.95 -13.48
C SER A 97 0.22 -3.76 -12.96
N ASP A 98 0.67 -2.51 -12.80
CA ASP A 98 2.02 -2.19 -12.32
C ASP A 98 2.04 -0.97 -11.39
N LEU A 99 2.95 -1.01 -10.42
CA LEU A 99 3.09 0.02 -9.39
C LEU A 99 3.47 1.39 -9.95
N LYS A 100 4.28 1.44 -11.02
CA LYS A 100 4.77 2.70 -11.58
C LYS A 100 3.63 3.51 -12.17
N SER A 101 2.74 2.86 -12.91
CA SER A 101 1.53 3.49 -13.47
C SER A 101 0.62 4.05 -12.37
N ILE A 102 0.48 3.34 -11.25
CA ILE A 102 -0.31 3.82 -10.10
C ILE A 102 0.34 5.05 -9.49
N VAL A 103 1.65 5.01 -9.22
CA VAL A 103 2.40 6.15 -8.67
C VAL A 103 2.31 7.37 -9.58
N ASP A 104 2.45 7.19 -10.90
CA ASP A 104 2.35 8.29 -11.87
C ASP A 104 0.97 8.96 -11.89
N ILE A 105 -0.10 8.21 -11.59
CA ILE A 105 -1.45 8.78 -11.47
C ILE A 105 -1.61 9.53 -10.14
N LEU A 106 -1.08 8.97 -9.05
CA LEU A 106 -1.13 9.58 -7.72
C LEU A 106 -0.30 10.86 -7.62
N ASP A 107 0.83 10.94 -8.33
CA ASP A 107 1.72 12.10 -8.39
C ASP A 107 1.27 13.20 -9.37
N ASP A 108 0.27 12.93 -10.21
CA ASP A 108 -0.23 13.92 -11.16
C ASP A 108 -1.18 14.89 -10.45
N ASP A 109 -0.76 16.16 -10.37
CA ASP A 109 -1.49 17.28 -9.75
C ASP A 109 -2.94 17.46 -10.26
N ASN A 110 -3.29 16.90 -11.43
CA ASN A 110 -4.61 17.01 -12.03
C ASN A 110 -5.46 15.74 -11.92
N LYS A 111 -4.91 14.65 -11.35
CA LYS A 111 -5.54 13.34 -11.25
C LYS A 111 -5.68 12.91 -9.80
N GLY A 112 -4.61 12.39 -9.21
CA GLY A 112 -4.63 11.77 -7.89
C GLY A 112 -5.52 10.52 -7.81
N LEU A 113 -5.94 10.18 -6.60
CA LEU A 113 -6.77 9.01 -6.28
C LEU A 113 -8.06 8.90 -7.13
N PRO A 114 -8.82 9.98 -7.41
CA PRO A 114 -10.06 9.90 -8.20
C PRO A 114 -9.90 9.46 -9.67
N ALA A 115 -8.66 9.40 -10.18
CA ALA A 115 -8.40 8.99 -11.55
C ALA A 115 -8.11 7.48 -11.69
N LEU A 116 -8.00 6.74 -10.59
CA LEU A 116 -7.86 5.28 -10.61
C LEU A 116 -9.24 4.62 -10.71
N ASP A 117 -9.37 3.54 -11.49
CA ASP A 117 -10.56 2.70 -11.46
C ASP A 117 -10.50 1.80 -10.22
N ILE A 118 -11.20 2.21 -9.17
CA ILE A 118 -11.22 1.54 -7.87
C ILE A 118 -12.62 1.05 -7.52
N GLU A 119 -12.69 -0.14 -6.92
CA GLU A 119 -13.94 -0.73 -6.43
C GLU A 119 -13.75 -1.30 -5.03
N GLU A 120 -14.71 -1.05 -4.14
CA GLU A 120 -14.76 -1.67 -2.81
C GLU A 120 -15.13 -3.16 -2.88
N ILE A 121 -14.46 -3.98 -2.05
CA ILE A 121 -14.61 -5.44 -2.01
C ILE A 121 -14.99 -5.99 -0.63
#